data_AF-A0AA43UDC9-F1
#
_entry.id   AF-A0AA43UDC9-F1
#
_cell.length_a   1.000
_cell.length_b   1.000
_cell.length_c   1.000
_cell.angle_alpha   90.00
_cell.angle_beta   90.00
_cell.angle_gamma   90.00
#
_symmetry.space_group_name_H-M   'P 1'
#
loop_
_entity.id
_entity.type
_entity.pdbx_description
1 polymer ?
#
loop_
_entity_poly.entity_id
_entity_poly.type
_entity_poly.pdbx_seq_one_letter_code
_entity_poly.pdbx_strand_id
1 'polypeptide(L)'
;MREEILTSEEVEQVVDAIIELYPRERTNLNYETEFELLVAAVLSAQTTDQAVNRVTPEIFENFPTPEELMAAPVEDIRDIIRPNGLANRKAEYLQGMSKMLVEVFDSQVPQRRDELLQLPGIGPKVANVILTNGFGIPAFAVDTHVKRLSQKLHFVPKDSKVSEIEDIMMQKLPEVKWFPA
;
A
#
# COMPACT_ATOMS: atom_id res chain seq x y z
N MET A 1 25.77 26.34 -4.95
CA MET A 1 25.72 25.79 -3.59
C MET A 1 25.19 24.37 -3.72
N ARG A 2 25.97 23.34 -3.40
CA ARG A 2 25.41 21.98 -3.31
C ARG A 2 24.57 21.98 -2.03
N GLU A 3 23.27 21.77 -2.15
CA GLU A 3 22.41 21.58 -0.97
C GLU A 3 22.88 20.30 -0.28
N GLU A 4 23.32 20.43 0.97
CA GLU A 4 23.86 19.33 1.77
C GLU A 4 22.73 18.39 2.21
N ILE A 5 22.97 17.08 2.15
CA ILE A 5 21.99 16.07 2.56
C ILE A 5 21.97 16.03 4.09
N LEU A 6 20.77 16.07 4.67
CA LEU A 6 20.59 16.07 6.12
C LEU A 6 21.17 14.81 6.77
N THR A 7 21.73 14.98 7.96
CA THR A 7 22.15 13.88 8.84
C THR A 7 20.95 13.07 9.35
N SER A 8 21.17 11.89 9.93
CA SER A 8 20.07 11.08 10.47
C SER A 8 19.33 11.81 11.60
N GLU A 9 20.04 12.52 12.47
CA GLU A 9 19.47 13.30 13.57
C GLU A 9 18.57 14.44 13.05
N GLU A 10 19.02 15.18 12.05
CA GLU A 10 18.22 16.25 11.43
C GLU A 10 16.98 15.70 10.71
N VAL A 11 17.11 14.57 9.99
CA VAL A 11 15.95 13.92 9.36
C VAL A 11 14.94 13.48 10.41
N GLU A 12 15.41 12.88 11.50
CA GLU A 12 14.56 12.44 12.60
C GLU A 12 13.79 13.61 13.24
N GLN A 13 14.46 14.73 13.52
CA GLN A 13 13.82 15.94 14.06
C GLN A 13 12.73 16.50 13.14
N VAL A 14 12.98 16.52 11.82
CA VAL A 14 11.99 17.00 10.85
C VAL A 14 10.80 16.05 10.77
N VAL A 15 11.04 14.74 10.80
CA VAL A 15 9.97 13.73 10.80
C VAL A 15 9.11 13.83 12.07
N ASP A 16 9.73 14.04 13.23
CA ASP A 16 9.00 14.24 14.50
C ASP A 16 8.09 15.46 14.44
N ALA A 17 8.59 16.58 13.91
CA ALA A 17 7.77 17.78 13.71
C ALA A 17 6.61 17.55 12.72
N ILE A 18 6.81 16.74 11.68
CA ILE A 18 5.73 16.39 10.74
C ILE A 18 4.67 15.54 11.44
N ILE A 19 5.07 14.54 12.24
CA ILE A 19 4.16 13.67 12.97
C ILE A 19 3.34 14.48 13.99
N GLU A 20 3.98 15.43 14.70
CA GLU A 20 3.28 16.31 15.65
C GLU A 20 2.24 17.21 14.97
N LEU A 21 2.54 17.72 13.77
CA LEU A 21 1.61 18.57 13.00
C LEU A 21 0.49 17.78 12.32
N TYR A 22 0.74 16.52 11.97
CA TYR A 22 -0.18 15.66 11.22
C TYR A 22 -0.29 14.27 11.85
N PRO A 23 -0.81 14.15 13.08
CA PRO A 23 -0.98 12.86 13.76
C PRO A 23 -1.98 12.02 12.95
N ARG A 24 -1.62 10.79 12.59
CA ARG A 24 -2.49 9.98 11.73
C ARG A 24 -2.41 8.49 12.01
N GLU A 25 -3.41 8.01 12.74
CA GLU A 25 -3.43 6.66 13.31
C GLU A 25 -3.61 5.51 12.30
N ARG A 26 -4.30 5.70 11.16
CA ARG A 26 -4.58 4.61 10.20
C ARG A 26 -4.75 5.06 8.75
N THR A 27 -4.65 4.11 7.82
CA THR A 27 -5.14 4.25 6.44
C THR A 27 -6.62 4.68 6.41
N ASN A 28 -7.00 5.44 5.38
CA ASN A 28 -8.39 5.84 5.15
C ASN A 28 -9.25 4.73 4.51
N LEU A 29 -8.64 3.62 4.11
CA LEU A 29 -9.36 2.52 3.48
C LEU A 29 -10.17 1.78 4.54
N ASN A 30 -11.43 1.48 4.24
CA ASN A 30 -12.30 0.70 5.13
C ASN A 30 -12.09 -0.79 4.87
N TYR A 31 -11.75 -1.55 5.91
CA TYR A 31 -11.57 -3.00 5.89
C TYR A 31 -11.72 -3.58 7.30
N GLU A 32 -12.11 -4.85 7.39
CA GLU A 32 -12.20 -5.62 8.63
C GLU A 32 -11.19 -6.78 8.67
N THR A 33 -10.68 -7.20 7.50
CA THR A 33 -9.73 -8.30 7.35
C THR A 33 -8.53 -7.92 6.48
N GLU A 34 -7.46 -8.69 6.55
CA GLU A 34 -6.28 -8.48 5.70
C GLU A 34 -6.59 -8.73 4.21
N PHE A 35 -7.53 -9.63 3.91
CA PHE A 35 -8.01 -9.85 2.54
C PHE A 35 -8.76 -8.62 2.01
N GLU A 36 -9.65 -8.04 2.81
CA GLU A 36 -10.34 -6.80 2.44
C GLU A 36 -9.36 -5.65 2.24
N LEU A 37 -8.36 -5.51 3.11
CA LEU A 37 -7.30 -4.51 2.95
C LEU A 37 -6.53 -4.73 1.64
N LEU A 38 -6.20 -5.98 1.30
CA LEU A 38 -5.52 -6.32 0.05
C LEU A 38 -6.34 -5.89 -1.17
N VAL A 39 -7.63 -6.23 -1.21
CA VAL A 39 -8.57 -5.83 -2.27
C VAL A 39 -8.66 -4.30 -2.35
N ALA A 40 -8.88 -3.63 -1.23
CA ALA A 40 -8.99 -2.18 -1.17
C ALA A 40 -7.70 -1.48 -1.66
N ALA A 41 -6.53 -2.00 -1.30
CA ALA A 41 -5.24 -1.44 -1.69
C ALA A 41 -4.95 -1.62 -3.20
N VAL A 42 -5.36 -2.73 -3.81
CA VAL A 42 -5.30 -2.91 -5.27
C VAL A 42 -6.24 -1.93 -5.97
N LEU A 43 -7.46 -1.78 -5.43
CA LEU A 43 -8.44 -0.84 -5.95
C LEU A 43 -8.00 0.61 -5.85
N SER A 44 -7.20 0.98 -4.84
CA SER A 44 -6.73 2.35 -4.59
C SER A 44 -5.73 2.86 -5.63
N ALA A 45 -5.22 1.99 -6.51
CA ALA A 45 -4.32 2.41 -7.58
C ALA A 45 -4.99 3.44 -8.51
N GLN A 46 -4.40 4.64 -8.59
CA GLN A 46 -4.87 5.75 -9.44
C GLN A 46 -6.35 6.15 -9.19
N THR A 47 -6.81 6.04 -7.95
CA THR A 47 -8.13 6.52 -7.53
C THR A 47 -8.04 7.11 -6.11
N THR A 48 -9.15 7.63 -5.58
CA THR A 48 -9.20 8.17 -4.22
C THR A 48 -9.71 7.11 -3.24
N ASP A 49 -9.26 7.18 -1.98
CA ASP A 49 -9.76 6.31 -0.90
C ASP A 49 -11.29 6.39 -0.79
N GLN A 50 -11.87 7.58 -0.97
CA GLN A 50 -13.33 7.77 -0.96
C GLN A 50 -14.04 7.02 -2.12
N ALA A 51 -13.41 6.92 -3.30
CA ALA A 51 -13.97 6.12 -4.39
C ALA A 51 -13.88 4.63 -4.07
N VAL A 52 -12.77 4.17 -3.50
CA VAL A 52 -12.61 2.78 -3.03
C VAL A 52 -13.67 2.42 -1.99
N ASN A 53 -13.79 3.22 -0.92
CA ASN A 53 -14.72 2.96 0.16
C ASN A 53 -16.20 2.99 -0.25
N ARG A 54 -16.53 3.53 -1.43
CA ARG A 54 -17.90 3.50 -1.98
C ARG A 54 -18.25 2.18 -2.65
N VAL A 55 -17.26 1.45 -3.19
CA VAL A 55 -17.48 0.20 -3.93
C VAL A 55 -17.11 -1.03 -3.11
N THR A 56 -16.25 -0.89 -2.09
CA THR A 56 -15.83 -2.02 -1.27
C THR A 56 -16.94 -2.70 -0.47
N PRO A 57 -17.99 -2.02 0.03
CA PRO A 57 -19.09 -2.73 0.70
C PRO A 57 -19.77 -3.74 -0.22
N GLU A 58 -20.02 -3.36 -1.49
CA GLU A 58 -20.66 -4.25 -2.46
C GLU A 58 -19.74 -5.40 -2.87
N ILE A 59 -18.44 -5.17 -3.06
CA ILE A 59 -17.52 -6.24 -3.41
C ILE A 59 -17.33 -7.24 -2.25
N PHE A 60 -17.29 -6.77 -1.00
CA PHE A 60 -17.13 -7.62 0.17
C PHE A 60 -18.41 -8.38 0.53
N GLU A 61 -19.58 -7.82 0.22
CA GLU A 61 -20.86 -8.53 0.37
C GLU A 61 -21.00 -9.67 -0.65
N ASN A 62 -20.61 -9.43 -1.92
CA ASN A 62 -20.74 -10.43 -2.98
C ASN A 62 -19.60 -11.48 -2.96
N PHE A 63 -18.39 -11.07 -2.58
CA PHE A 63 -17.17 -11.89 -2.63
C PHE A 63 -16.31 -11.71 -1.37
N PRO A 64 -16.82 -12.12 -0.18
CA PRO A 64 -16.11 -11.88 1.09
C PRO A 64 -14.80 -12.68 1.24
N THR A 65 -14.61 -13.75 0.47
CA THR A 65 -13.45 -14.64 0.57
C THR A 65 -12.62 -14.72 -0.70
N PRO A 66 -11.32 -15.10 -0.62
CA PRO A 66 -10.52 -15.43 -1.79
C PRO A 66 -11.16 -16.47 -2.71
N GLU A 67 -11.80 -17.49 -2.14
CA GLU A 67 -12.48 -18.57 -2.86
C GLU A 67 -13.66 -18.04 -3.70
N GLU A 68 -14.47 -17.16 -3.12
CA GLU A 68 -15.60 -16.56 -3.83
C GLU A 68 -15.12 -15.58 -4.91
N LEU A 69 -14.13 -14.74 -4.58
CA LEU A 69 -13.60 -13.76 -5.54
C LEU A 69 -12.84 -14.41 -6.70
N MET A 70 -12.18 -15.57 -6.49
CA MET A 70 -11.56 -16.31 -7.59
C MET A 70 -12.58 -17.03 -8.49
N ALA A 71 -13.72 -17.45 -7.93
CA ALA A 71 -14.77 -18.15 -8.66
C ALA A 71 -15.71 -17.20 -9.42
N ALA A 72 -15.74 -15.93 -9.02
CA ALA A 72 -16.57 -14.90 -9.64
C ALA A 72 -16.19 -14.65 -11.11
N PRO A 73 -17.16 -14.44 -12.02
CA PRO A 73 -16.90 -13.92 -13.36
C PRO A 73 -16.18 -12.57 -13.31
N VAL A 74 -15.16 -12.37 -14.16
CA VAL A 74 -14.39 -11.12 -14.20
C VAL A 74 -15.30 -9.92 -14.51
N GLU A 75 -16.33 -10.14 -15.32
CA GLU A 75 -17.34 -9.15 -15.68
C GLU A 75 -18.12 -8.64 -14.47
N ASP A 76 -18.51 -9.53 -13.56
CA ASP A 76 -19.27 -9.18 -12.36
C ASP A 76 -18.39 -8.33 -11.40
N ILE A 77 -17.13 -8.75 -11.20
CA ILE A 77 -16.14 -7.98 -10.42
C ILE A 77 -15.96 -6.59 -11.05
N ARG A 78 -15.74 -6.55 -12.37
CA ARG A 78 -15.51 -5.31 -13.13
C ARG A 78 -16.68 -4.34 -12.99
N ASP A 79 -17.90 -4.84 -13.07
CA ASP A 79 -19.10 -3.99 -13.08
C ASP A 79 -19.30 -3.29 -11.73
N ILE A 80 -19.02 -3.99 -10.61
CA ILE A 80 -18.99 -3.41 -9.25
C ILE A 80 -17.91 -2.33 -9.14
N ILE A 81 -16.67 -2.62 -9.58
CA ILE A 81 -15.53 -1.71 -9.38
C ILE A 81 -15.37 -0.67 -10.50
N ARG A 82 -16.29 -0.63 -11.46
CA ARG A 82 -16.27 0.29 -12.61
C ARG A 82 -16.00 1.75 -12.25
N PRO A 83 -16.54 2.30 -11.13
CA PRO A 83 -16.27 3.68 -10.72
C PRO A 83 -14.79 3.98 -10.41
N ASN A 84 -13.96 2.98 -10.14
CA ASN A 84 -12.59 3.16 -9.64
C ASN A 84 -11.53 3.33 -10.74
N GLY A 85 -11.95 3.38 -12.01
CA GLY A 85 -11.05 3.46 -13.16
C GLY A 85 -10.18 2.21 -13.33
N LEU A 86 -9.70 1.97 -14.55
CA LEU A 86 -8.91 0.76 -14.88
C LEU A 86 -9.60 -0.56 -14.52
N ALA A 87 -10.94 -0.58 -14.48
CA ALA A 87 -11.74 -1.66 -13.92
C ALA A 87 -11.46 -3.02 -14.58
N ASN A 88 -11.25 -3.07 -15.90
CA ASN A 88 -10.90 -4.31 -16.60
C ASN A 88 -9.66 -4.97 -15.99
N ARG A 89 -8.56 -4.22 -15.91
CA ARG A 89 -7.28 -4.72 -15.39
C ARG A 89 -7.34 -4.98 -13.89
N LYS A 90 -8.06 -4.15 -13.13
CA LYS A 90 -8.24 -4.36 -11.69
C LYS A 90 -9.05 -5.63 -11.42
N ALA A 91 -10.11 -5.91 -12.18
CA ALA A 91 -10.90 -7.12 -12.01
C ALA A 91 -10.06 -8.38 -12.28
N GLU A 92 -9.26 -8.37 -13.36
CA GLU A 92 -8.30 -9.45 -13.65
C GLU A 92 -7.28 -9.64 -12.51
N TYR A 93 -6.79 -8.54 -11.92
CA TYR A 93 -5.89 -8.61 -10.76
C TYR A 93 -6.55 -9.16 -9.51
N LEU A 94 -7.78 -8.74 -9.20
CA LEU A 94 -8.51 -9.22 -8.03
C LEU A 94 -8.82 -10.72 -8.15
N GLN A 95 -9.26 -11.19 -9.31
CA GLN A 95 -9.49 -12.61 -9.53
C GLN A 95 -8.17 -13.40 -9.49
N GLY A 96 -7.14 -12.91 -10.17
CA GLY A 96 -5.83 -13.59 -10.25
C GLY A 96 -5.09 -13.66 -8.91
N MET A 97 -5.14 -12.59 -8.10
CA MET A 97 -4.56 -12.62 -6.76
C MET A 97 -5.34 -13.56 -5.85
N SER A 98 -6.66 -13.57 -5.92
CA SER A 98 -7.50 -14.47 -5.10
C SER A 98 -7.24 -15.93 -5.43
N LYS A 99 -7.11 -16.25 -6.73
CA LYS A 99 -6.68 -17.57 -7.19
C LYS A 99 -5.33 -17.97 -6.60
N MET A 100 -4.33 -17.07 -6.62
CA MET A 100 -3.01 -17.37 -6.06
C MET A 100 -3.06 -17.53 -4.54
N LEU A 101 -3.88 -16.76 -3.82
CA LEU A 101 -4.10 -16.96 -2.39
C LEU A 101 -4.61 -18.36 -2.10
N VAL A 102 -5.62 -18.83 -2.82
CA VAL A 102 -6.19 -20.17 -2.64
C VAL A 102 -5.21 -21.28 -3.03
N GLU A 103 -4.56 -21.17 -4.19
CA GLU A 103 -3.71 -22.24 -4.73
C GLU A 103 -2.32 -22.35 -4.06
N VAL A 104 -1.77 -21.23 -3.58
CA VAL A 104 -0.37 -21.16 -3.11
C VAL A 104 -0.27 -20.80 -1.62
N PHE A 105 -1.19 -20.00 -1.10
CA PHE A 105 -1.10 -19.41 0.24
C PHE A 105 -2.22 -19.87 1.18
N ASP A 106 -2.92 -20.96 0.87
CA ASP A 106 -3.99 -21.55 1.72
C ASP A 106 -5.05 -20.51 2.13
N SER A 107 -5.42 -19.65 1.18
CA SER A 107 -6.39 -18.56 1.33
C SER A 107 -5.99 -17.49 2.36
N GLN A 108 -4.72 -17.44 2.76
CA GLN A 108 -4.18 -16.44 3.69
C GLN A 108 -3.38 -15.37 2.94
N VAL A 109 -3.52 -14.11 3.36
CA VAL A 109 -2.67 -13.02 2.86
C VAL A 109 -1.25 -13.21 3.42
N PRO A 110 -0.21 -13.28 2.56
CA PRO A 110 1.14 -13.54 3.03
C PRO A 110 1.72 -12.35 3.81
N GLN A 111 2.52 -12.66 4.84
CA GLN A 111 3.15 -11.68 5.72
C GLN A 111 4.59 -11.34 5.32
N ARG A 112 5.03 -11.79 4.14
CA ARG A 112 6.37 -11.53 3.62
C ARG A 112 6.29 -10.66 2.38
N ARG A 113 7.12 -9.61 2.33
CA ARG A 113 7.16 -8.66 1.21
C ARG A 113 7.36 -9.34 -0.14
N ASP A 114 8.30 -10.29 -0.23
CA ASP A 114 8.61 -10.99 -1.48
C ASP A 114 7.48 -11.92 -1.95
N GLU A 115 6.62 -12.38 -1.04
CA GLU A 115 5.43 -13.17 -1.36
C GLU A 115 4.29 -12.26 -1.81
N LEU A 116 4.06 -11.13 -1.12
CA LEU A 116 3.11 -10.11 -1.54
C LEU A 116 3.42 -9.58 -2.95
N LEU A 117 4.70 -9.39 -3.28
CA LEU A 117 5.13 -8.95 -4.60
C LEU A 117 4.86 -9.95 -5.74
N GLN A 118 4.56 -11.22 -5.42
CA GLN A 118 4.16 -12.21 -6.42
C GLN A 118 2.68 -12.07 -6.82
N LEU A 119 1.86 -11.46 -5.96
CA LEU A 119 0.44 -11.29 -6.21
C LEU A 119 0.19 -10.27 -7.34
N PRO A 120 -0.69 -10.58 -8.32
CA PRO A 120 -1.09 -9.65 -9.37
C PRO A 120 -1.59 -8.31 -8.81
N GLY A 121 -1.11 -7.22 -9.41
CA GLY A 121 -1.52 -5.86 -9.02
C GLY A 121 -0.81 -5.31 -7.77
N ILE A 122 0.04 -6.10 -7.10
CA ILE A 122 0.80 -5.65 -5.94
C ILE A 122 2.19 -5.18 -6.36
N GLY A 123 2.48 -3.90 -6.12
CA GLY A 123 3.82 -3.33 -6.23
C GLY A 123 4.47 -3.09 -4.86
N PRO A 124 5.75 -2.67 -4.82
CA PRO A 124 6.50 -2.46 -3.57
C PRO A 124 5.78 -1.59 -2.53
N LYS A 125 5.19 -0.48 -2.98
CA LYS A 125 4.41 0.41 -2.10
C LYS A 125 3.20 -0.30 -1.50
N VAL A 126 2.47 -1.05 -2.31
CA VAL A 126 1.25 -1.74 -1.86
C VAL A 126 1.63 -2.83 -0.87
N ALA A 127 2.67 -3.63 -1.16
CA ALA A 127 3.18 -4.63 -0.23
C ALA A 127 3.53 -4.03 1.13
N ASN A 128 4.26 -2.91 1.17
CA ASN A 128 4.61 -2.24 2.43
C ASN A 128 3.37 -1.72 3.18
N VAL A 129 2.33 -1.28 2.47
CA VAL A 129 1.06 -0.88 3.08
C VAL A 129 0.32 -2.06 3.71
N ILE A 130 0.31 -3.23 3.07
CA ILE A 130 -0.30 -4.45 3.62
C ILE A 130 0.43 -4.90 4.87
N LEU A 131 1.76 -4.95 4.83
CA LEU A 131 2.59 -5.34 5.98
C LEU A 131 2.33 -4.44 7.20
N THR A 132 2.31 -3.13 6.98
CA THR A 132 2.12 -2.15 8.06
C THR A 132 0.69 -2.12 8.58
N ASN A 133 -0.31 -1.95 7.70
CA ASN A 133 -1.69 -1.73 8.13
C ASN A 133 -2.42 -3.04 8.46
N GLY A 134 -2.12 -4.13 7.76
CA GLY A 134 -2.74 -5.43 8.00
C GLY A 134 -2.09 -6.20 9.14
N PHE A 135 -0.76 -6.23 9.19
CA PHE A 135 -0.02 -7.10 10.11
C PHE A 135 0.77 -6.36 11.20
N GLY A 136 0.82 -5.03 11.17
CA GLY A 136 1.65 -4.25 12.10
C GLY A 136 3.16 -4.47 11.92
N ILE A 137 3.58 -4.99 10.77
CA ILE A 137 4.99 -5.25 10.45
C ILE A 137 5.60 -3.94 9.90
N PRO A 138 6.65 -3.39 10.53
CA PRO A 138 7.27 -2.15 10.07
C PRO A 138 7.78 -2.26 8.63
N ALA A 139 7.32 -1.35 7.76
CA ALA A 139 7.81 -1.21 6.39
C ALA A 139 7.67 0.24 5.91
N PHE A 140 8.65 0.74 5.18
CA PHE A 140 8.66 2.13 4.71
C PHE A 140 8.04 2.25 3.31
N ALA A 141 6.82 2.75 3.21
CA ALA A 141 6.11 2.87 1.93
C ALA A 141 6.46 4.20 1.21
N VAL A 142 7.20 4.13 0.11
CA VAL A 142 7.55 5.31 -0.70
C VAL A 142 6.54 5.50 -1.83
N ASP A 143 5.72 6.56 -1.73
CA ASP A 143 4.85 7.03 -2.81
C ASP A 143 5.40 8.30 -3.50
N THR A 144 4.59 8.92 -4.36
CA THR A 144 4.98 10.15 -5.06
C THR A 144 5.14 11.34 -4.11
N HIS A 145 4.38 11.39 -3.01
CA HIS A 145 4.45 12.46 -2.03
C HIS A 145 5.66 12.30 -1.11
N VAL A 146 5.90 11.10 -0.58
CA VAL A 146 7.08 10.76 0.22
C VAL A 146 8.34 11.00 -0.60
N LYS A 147 8.38 10.53 -1.86
CA LYS A 147 9.51 10.81 -2.77
C LYS A 147 9.74 12.31 -2.92
N ARG A 148 8.69 13.07 -3.28
CA ARG A 148 8.78 14.51 -3.50
C ARG A 148 9.23 15.25 -2.24
N LEU A 149 8.72 14.87 -1.08
CA LEU A 149 9.06 15.48 0.20
C LEU A 149 10.51 15.18 0.58
N SER A 150 10.93 13.92 0.50
CA SER A 150 12.29 13.49 0.82
C SER A 150 13.34 14.22 -0.03
N GLN A 151 13.05 14.39 -1.32
CA GLN A 151 13.92 15.12 -2.24
C GLN A 151 13.89 16.64 -1.99
N LYS A 152 12.72 17.20 -1.67
CA LYS A 152 12.53 18.64 -1.41
C LYS A 152 13.15 19.08 -0.08
N LEU A 153 13.15 18.22 0.93
CA LEU A 153 13.71 18.48 2.26
C LEU A 153 15.15 17.96 2.41
N HIS A 154 15.78 17.52 1.32
CA HIS A 154 17.17 17.05 1.32
C HIS A 154 17.44 15.86 2.26
N PHE A 155 16.44 14.99 2.46
CA PHE A 155 16.64 13.71 3.16
C PHE A 155 17.46 12.74 2.30
N VAL A 156 17.30 12.88 0.98
CA VAL A 156 17.90 12.05 -0.07
C VAL A 156 18.33 12.92 -1.25
N PRO A 157 19.29 12.47 -2.09
CA PRO A 157 19.61 13.13 -3.35
C PRO A 157 18.39 13.35 -4.26
N LYS A 158 18.38 14.46 -5.01
CA LYS A 158 17.25 14.84 -5.90
C LYS A 158 16.93 13.80 -6.97
N ASP A 159 17.93 13.03 -7.41
CA ASP A 159 17.77 12.02 -8.46
C ASP A 159 17.54 10.60 -7.91
N SER A 160 17.38 10.44 -6.60
CA SER A 160 17.19 9.13 -5.98
C SER A 160 15.93 8.41 -6.49
N LYS A 161 16.11 7.12 -6.79
CA LYS A 161 15.02 6.22 -7.18
C LYS A 161 14.20 5.80 -5.96
N VAL A 162 12.99 5.29 -6.18
CA VAL A 162 12.08 4.87 -5.09
C VAL A 162 12.75 3.88 -4.13
N SER A 163 13.44 2.86 -4.66
CA SER A 163 14.15 1.87 -3.84
C SER A 163 15.30 2.50 -3.03
N GLU A 164 16.06 3.41 -3.63
CA GLU A 164 17.15 4.11 -2.94
C GLU A 164 16.60 4.99 -1.81
N ILE A 165 15.43 5.60 -2.01
CA ILE A 165 14.76 6.40 -0.97
C ILE A 165 14.30 5.49 0.16
N GLU A 166 13.69 4.34 -0.13
CA GLU A 166 13.28 3.34 0.85
C GLU A 166 14.49 2.92 1.73
N ASP A 167 15.59 2.51 1.09
CA ASP A 167 16.80 2.08 1.79
C ASP A 167 17.43 3.18 2.65
N ILE A 168 17.56 4.40 2.11
CA ILE A 168 18.16 5.53 2.84
C ILE A 168 17.29 5.92 4.04
N MET A 169 15.97 5.99 3.87
CA MET A 169 15.07 6.37 4.96
C MET A 169 15.05 5.31 6.06
N MET A 170 15.09 4.02 5.70
CA MET A 170 15.20 2.92 6.66
C MET A 170 16.51 2.95 7.45
N GLN A 171 17.61 3.44 6.87
CA GLN A 171 18.89 3.62 7.57
C GLN A 171 18.90 4.87 8.46
N LYS A 172 18.17 5.93 8.08
CA LYS A 172 18.15 7.22 8.78
C LYS A 172 17.16 7.27 9.94
N LEU A 173 16.06 6.53 9.86
CA LEU A 173 14.99 6.54 10.85
C LEU A 173 14.94 5.21 11.62
N PRO A 174 14.61 5.24 12.93
CA PRO A 174 14.29 4.02 13.67
C PRO A 174 13.00 3.37 13.12
N GLU A 175 12.90 2.04 13.23
CA GLU A 175 11.77 1.26 12.68
C GLU A 175 10.39 1.75 13.14
N VAL A 176 10.30 2.21 14.39
CA VAL A 176 9.07 2.77 14.98
C VAL A 176 8.55 4.00 14.24
N LYS A 177 9.40 4.69 13.46
CA LYS A 177 9.05 5.86 12.66
C LYS A 177 8.85 5.55 11.18
N TRP A 178 8.99 4.29 10.75
CA TRP A 178 8.79 3.93 9.35
C TRP A 178 7.32 3.94 8.93
N PHE A 179 6.44 3.75 9.91
CA PHE A 179 5.02 3.96 9.78
C PHE A 179 4.64 4.99 10.84
N PRO A 180 4.30 6.24 10.47
CA PRO A 180 3.78 7.18 11.44
C PRO A 180 2.46 6.63 11.98
N ALA A 181 2.39 6.51 13.29
CA ALA A 181 1.14 6.35 14.03
C ALA A 181 0.28 7.62 13.97
#